data_AF-A0A8T4IUI1-F1
#
_entry.id   AF-A0A8T4IUI1-F1
#
_cell.length_a   1.000
_cell.length_b   1.000
_cell.length_c   1.000
_cell.angle_alpha   90.00
_cell.angle_beta   90.00
_cell.angle_gamma   90.00
#
_symmetry.space_group_name_H-M   'P 1'
#
loop_
_entity.id
_entity.type
_entity.pdbx_description
1 polymer ?
#
loop_
_entity_poly.entity_id
_entity_poly.type
_entity_poly.pdbx_seq_one_letter_code
_entity_poly.pdbx_strand_id
1 'polypeptide(L)'
;MGTATRARGAAAASAGGRSGNGSGSGSNAVRPRTPASTMLRTESLTSRVGPFQLQQLVLIELALAVLVVAAAIDKLMLAPAVVVAVALVLLALMRRHQRSVRDWLSTLLALRARKRLAAAPLRERVDASLAPAVEAVPGLRTYAFLDRDRRTIGMLGDGSFLTAVVRVEAGVSALRPAFGARALPLGLLHEALDVDGIALESVQIVQHVQPAPAPHLPEQSVARRSYGPLQEQTGSPALRLTWVALKLDPELCSEAVKARGGGLEGAQRCLVRAADQLASRVTGAGFRATVLNEDELISAVATSACVNPMATARASQPDAPPTRRTQETPRAWRCDDRWHTTYAVGRWPELGRAATPLPRLVSRLTSMPTLTTTFSLTVGRGARRQSLSVSGHVRVTGRTDAELSGARRQLERDARSAKVGLVRLDREQLPGALATLPLGGTR
;
A
#
# COMPACT_ATOMS: atom_id res chain seq x y z
N MET A 1 40.80 -10.11 47.11
CA MET A 1 41.63 -9.36 48.08
C MET A 1 42.74 -8.70 47.28
N GLY A 2 42.56 -7.45 46.86
CA GLY A 2 43.24 -6.28 47.46
C GLY A 2 44.66 -6.21 46.88
N THR A 3 44.99 -5.30 45.98
CA THR A 3 45.21 -3.89 46.30
C THR A 3 45.05 -2.96 45.09
N ALA A 4 44.51 -1.78 45.36
CA ALA A 4 44.33 -0.66 44.44
C ALA A 4 45.58 0.23 44.44
N THR A 5 45.90 0.84 43.30
CA THR A 5 46.78 2.01 43.25
C THR A 5 46.10 3.12 42.44
N ARG A 6 45.88 4.24 43.12
CA ARG A 6 45.28 5.49 42.65
C ARG A 6 46.42 6.48 42.44
N ALA A 7 46.49 7.14 41.29
CA ALA A 7 47.34 8.32 41.12
C ALA A 7 46.53 9.46 40.49
N ARG A 8 46.56 10.62 41.17
CA ARG A 8 45.98 11.90 40.79
C ARG A 8 46.97 12.69 39.93
N GLY A 9 46.43 13.40 38.94
CA GLY A 9 46.61 14.84 38.74
C GLY A 9 47.93 15.35 38.15
N ALA A 10 47.82 16.14 37.07
CA ALA A 10 48.41 17.47 36.99
C ALA A 10 47.87 18.21 35.75
N ALA A 11 47.30 19.38 36.00
CA ALA A 11 47.06 20.41 34.99
C ALA A 11 48.38 21.12 34.69
N ALA A 12 48.58 21.52 33.43
CA ALA A 12 49.56 22.54 33.07
C ALA A 12 48.97 23.42 31.96
N ALA A 13 48.74 24.67 32.33
CA ALA A 13 48.49 25.78 31.41
C ALA A 13 49.81 26.51 31.16
N SER A 14 50.08 26.88 29.90
CA SER A 14 50.79 28.11 29.51
C SER A 14 50.75 28.22 27.97
N ALA A 15 50.19 29.34 27.48
CA ALA A 15 50.87 30.37 26.70
C ALA A 15 51.46 29.85 25.37
N GLY A 16 51.04 30.30 24.19
CA GLY A 16 50.82 31.67 23.77
C GLY A 16 51.74 31.91 22.57
N GLY A 17 51.18 31.78 21.35
CA GLY A 17 51.94 31.90 20.11
C GLY A 17 51.08 32.50 19.00
N ARG A 18 51.39 33.75 18.65
CA ARG A 18 50.76 34.58 17.62
C ARG A 18 50.95 33.99 16.21
N SER A 19 49.86 33.97 15.45
CA SER A 19 49.78 34.05 13.98
C SER A 19 48.35 34.54 13.69
N GLY A 20 48.06 35.58 12.95
CA GLY A 20 48.59 35.97 11.65
C GLY A 20 47.37 36.14 10.73
N ASN A 21 47.13 37.38 10.29
CA ASN A 21 46.16 37.85 9.29
C ASN A 21 45.17 36.86 8.63
N GLY A 22 43.89 37.23 8.64
CA GLY A 22 42.91 36.70 7.70
C GLY A 22 41.57 37.43 7.82
N SER A 23 41.33 38.37 6.91
CA SER A 23 40.06 39.05 6.67
C SER A 23 38.89 38.07 6.64
N GLY A 24 38.04 38.14 7.67
CA GLY A 24 36.80 37.37 7.75
C GLY A 24 35.77 37.85 6.74
N SER A 25 35.79 37.26 5.55
CA SER A 25 34.63 37.19 4.66
C SER A 25 33.46 36.61 5.45
N GLY A 26 32.40 37.39 5.63
CA GLY A 26 31.17 36.96 6.28
C GLY A 26 30.54 35.79 5.55
N SER A 27 30.91 34.57 5.93
CA SER A 27 30.17 33.37 5.57
C SER A 27 28.87 33.42 6.35
N ASN A 28 27.83 33.88 5.66
CA ASN A 28 26.44 33.82 6.11
C ASN A 28 26.13 32.34 6.37
N ALA A 29 26.31 31.90 7.63
CA ALA A 29 26.01 30.55 8.05
C ALA A 29 24.49 30.37 7.91
N VAL A 30 24.09 29.84 6.75
CA VAL A 30 22.73 29.37 6.49
C VAL A 30 22.45 28.30 7.53
N ARG A 31 21.80 28.70 8.62
CA ARG A 31 21.23 27.76 9.58
C ARG A 31 20.41 26.77 8.76
N PRO A 32 20.58 25.44 8.94
CA PRO A 32 19.78 24.47 8.22
C PRO A 32 18.31 24.77 8.55
N ARG A 33 17.56 25.26 7.55
CA ARG A 33 16.12 25.46 7.66
C ARG A 33 15.53 24.14 8.10
N THR A 34 14.93 24.13 9.29
CA THR A 34 14.14 23.02 9.79
C THR A 34 13.12 22.66 8.71
N PRO A 35 13.14 21.44 8.14
CA PRO A 35 12.19 21.08 7.09
C PRO A 35 10.79 21.17 7.68
N ALA A 36 9.94 21.96 7.03
CA ALA A 36 8.55 22.16 7.42
C ALA A 36 7.83 20.80 7.52
N SER A 37 6.86 20.70 8.42
CA SER A 37 5.93 19.57 8.48
C SER A 37 5.29 19.37 7.10
N THR A 38 5.61 18.26 6.42
CA THR A 38 5.02 17.95 5.11
C THR A 38 3.65 17.33 5.34
N MET A 39 2.59 18.12 5.16
CA MET A 39 1.26 17.56 5.00
C MET A 39 1.19 16.86 3.64
N LEU A 40 1.16 15.52 3.65
CA LEU A 40 0.78 14.77 2.45
C LEU A 40 -0.67 15.11 2.13
N ARG A 41 -0.89 15.88 1.06
CA ARG A 41 -2.22 15.93 0.45
C ARG A 41 -2.46 14.59 -0.20
N THR A 42 -3.40 13.83 0.35
CA THR A 42 -4.00 12.73 -0.38
C THR A 42 -4.70 13.33 -1.60
N GLU A 43 -4.21 13.02 -2.80
CA GLU A 43 -5.13 12.88 -3.92
C GLU A 43 -6.00 11.70 -3.53
N SER A 44 -7.15 11.98 -2.92
CA SER A 44 -8.06 10.91 -2.60
C SER A 44 -8.39 10.21 -3.92
N LEU A 45 -8.37 8.87 -3.93
CA LEU A 45 -8.94 8.07 -5.02
C LEU A 45 -10.41 8.45 -5.32
N THR A 46 -11.02 9.24 -4.43
CA THR A 46 -12.35 9.85 -4.53
C THR A 46 -12.35 11.35 -4.87
N SER A 47 -11.20 11.99 -5.11
CA SER A 47 -11.13 13.38 -5.56
C SER A 47 -11.33 13.46 -7.07
N ARG A 48 -12.52 13.05 -7.50
CA ARG A 48 -13.26 13.84 -8.49
C ARG A 48 -13.99 14.93 -7.74
N VAL A 49 -13.28 15.86 -7.10
CA VAL A 49 -13.90 17.09 -6.60
C VAL A 49 -14.26 17.94 -7.82
N GLY A 50 -15.48 17.69 -8.31
CA GLY A 50 -16.10 18.27 -9.51
C GLY A 50 -16.98 17.19 -10.13
N PRO A 51 -18.28 17.08 -9.74
CA PRO A 51 -19.34 18.08 -9.99
C PRO A 51 -20.36 18.18 -8.82
N PHE A 52 -19.90 18.09 -7.56
CA PHE A 52 -20.78 18.01 -6.38
C PHE A 52 -21.68 19.24 -6.20
N GLN A 53 -21.14 20.44 -6.42
CA GLN A 53 -21.93 21.68 -6.38
C GLN A 53 -22.89 21.75 -7.58
N LEU A 54 -22.44 21.34 -8.77
CA LEU A 54 -23.25 21.35 -10.00
C LEU A 54 -24.49 20.45 -9.87
N GLN A 55 -24.37 19.24 -9.34
CA GLN A 55 -25.53 18.34 -9.24
C GLN A 55 -26.55 18.80 -8.19
N GLN A 56 -26.08 19.36 -7.06
CA GLN A 56 -26.97 19.94 -6.06
C GLN A 56 -27.67 21.19 -6.60
N LEU A 57 -26.94 22.06 -7.30
CA LEU A 57 -27.49 23.23 -7.98
C LEU A 57 -28.55 22.80 -9.00
N VAL A 58 -28.25 21.81 -9.85
CA VAL A 58 -29.19 21.32 -10.87
C VAL A 58 -30.46 20.72 -10.25
N LEU A 59 -30.37 19.96 -9.14
CA LEU A 59 -31.55 19.41 -8.48
C LEU A 59 -32.41 20.49 -7.80
N ILE A 60 -31.76 21.51 -7.21
CA ILE A 60 -32.44 22.67 -6.62
C ILE A 60 -33.09 23.51 -7.73
N GLU A 61 -32.39 23.72 -8.84
CA GLU A 61 -32.87 24.45 -10.01
C GLU A 61 -34.05 23.74 -10.67
N LEU A 62 -33.99 22.41 -10.81
CA LEU A 62 -35.11 21.60 -11.31
C LEU A 62 -36.32 21.66 -10.36
N ALA A 63 -36.09 21.63 -9.04
CA ALA A 63 -37.17 21.79 -8.06
C ALA A 63 -37.83 23.18 -8.16
N LEU A 64 -37.03 24.23 -8.37
CA LEU A 64 -37.52 25.59 -8.58
C LEU A 64 -38.30 25.69 -9.91
N ALA A 65 -37.79 25.09 -10.98
CA ALA A 65 -38.43 25.07 -12.30
C ALA A 65 -39.80 24.37 -12.24
N VAL A 66 -39.90 23.24 -11.55
CA VAL A 66 -41.18 22.52 -11.34
C VAL A 66 -42.19 23.40 -10.60
N LEU A 67 -41.78 24.16 -9.59
CA LEU A 67 -42.65 25.08 -8.86
C LEU A 67 -43.12 26.25 -9.73
N VAL A 68 -42.21 26.83 -10.52
CA VAL A 68 -42.52 27.97 -11.42
C VAL A 68 -43.49 27.53 -12.53
N VAL A 69 -43.26 26.38 -13.16
CA VAL A 69 -44.13 25.84 -14.20
C VAL A 69 -45.51 25.51 -13.65
N ALA A 70 -45.60 24.91 -12.45
CA ALA A 70 -46.88 24.61 -11.82
C ALA A 70 -47.66 25.88 -11.46
N ALA A 71 -46.98 26.91 -10.95
CA ALA A 71 -47.59 28.20 -10.63
C ALA A 71 -48.09 28.96 -11.87
N ALA A 72 -47.46 28.74 -13.04
CA ALA A 72 -47.87 29.34 -14.31
C ALA A 72 -49.09 28.66 -14.95
N ILE A 73 -49.35 27.39 -14.65
CA ILE A 73 -50.47 26.61 -15.24
C ILE A 73 -51.75 26.82 -14.42
N ASP A 74 -51.76 26.46 -13.14
CA ASP A 74 -52.95 26.59 -12.28
C ASP A 74 -52.59 26.42 -10.79
N LYS A 75 -53.28 27.13 -9.89
CA LYS A 75 -53.08 27.04 -8.44
C LYS A 75 -53.33 25.64 -7.88
N LEU A 76 -54.17 24.83 -8.53
CA LEU A 76 -54.39 23.44 -8.12
C LEU A 76 -53.17 22.53 -8.34
N MET A 77 -52.30 22.84 -9.30
CA MET A 77 -51.10 22.05 -9.63
C MET A 77 -49.91 22.32 -8.69
N LEU A 78 -50.01 23.35 -7.84
CA LEU A 78 -48.97 23.67 -6.85
C LEU A 78 -48.81 22.58 -5.80
N ALA A 79 -49.89 21.94 -5.35
CA ALA A 79 -49.82 20.90 -4.33
C ALA A 79 -48.96 19.68 -4.76
N PRO A 80 -49.21 19.03 -5.91
CA PRO A 80 -48.35 17.94 -6.38
C PRO A 80 -46.93 18.41 -6.73
N ALA A 81 -46.78 19.64 -7.27
CA ALA A 81 -45.47 20.20 -7.58
C ALA A 81 -44.61 20.43 -6.33
N VAL A 82 -45.20 20.88 -5.23
CA VAL A 82 -44.52 21.01 -3.93
C VAL A 82 -44.07 19.64 -3.42
N VAL A 83 -44.87 18.59 -3.56
CA VAL A 83 -44.45 17.23 -3.17
C VAL A 83 -43.25 16.76 -4.00
N VAL A 84 -43.24 17.00 -5.31
CA VAL A 84 -42.11 16.66 -6.18
C VAL A 84 -40.88 17.50 -5.86
N ALA A 85 -41.03 18.81 -5.65
CA ALA A 85 -39.93 19.70 -5.26
C ALA A 85 -39.33 19.31 -3.91
N VAL A 86 -40.17 19.00 -2.91
CA VAL A 86 -39.74 18.50 -1.60
C VAL A 86 -39.04 17.15 -1.75
N ALA A 87 -39.52 16.24 -2.60
CA ALA A 87 -38.85 14.98 -2.87
C ALA A 87 -37.47 15.18 -3.54
N LEU A 88 -37.35 16.09 -4.50
CA LEU A 88 -36.08 16.42 -5.17
C LEU A 88 -35.09 17.08 -4.20
N VAL A 89 -35.56 17.99 -3.34
CA VAL A 89 -34.75 18.64 -2.29
C VAL A 89 -34.34 17.61 -1.24
N LEU A 90 -35.25 16.74 -0.79
CA LEU A 90 -34.92 15.63 0.09
C LEU A 90 -33.92 14.68 -0.56
N LEU A 91 -33.99 14.42 -1.86
CA LEU A 91 -33.02 13.58 -2.57
C LEU A 91 -31.65 14.27 -2.70
N ALA A 92 -31.62 15.59 -2.87
CA ALA A 92 -30.41 16.40 -2.87
C ALA A 92 -29.76 16.49 -1.47
N LEU A 93 -30.59 16.49 -0.41
CA LEU A 93 -30.18 16.56 0.99
C LEU A 93 -29.98 15.20 1.66
N MET A 94 -30.54 14.11 1.10
CA MET A 94 -30.35 12.73 1.56
C MET A 94 -28.91 12.31 1.25
N ARG A 95 -28.01 12.77 2.10
CA ARG A 95 -26.60 12.42 2.18
C ARG A 95 -26.49 10.97 2.63
N ARG A 96 -26.84 10.02 1.76
CA ARG A 96 -26.68 8.60 2.05
C ARG A 96 -25.19 8.26 2.00
N HIS A 97 -24.53 8.33 3.16
CA HIS A 97 -23.17 7.85 3.44
C HIS A 97 -22.00 8.55 2.71
N GLN A 98 -22.01 9.88 2.62
CA GLN A 98 -20.85 10.69 2.18
C GLN A 98 -20.24 10.35 0.80
N ARG A 99 -20.97 9.67 -0.10
CA ARG A 99 -20.55 9.41 -1.48
C ARG A 99 -21.57 9.96 -2.46
N SER A 100 -21.13 10.45 -3.62
CA SER A 100 -22.05 10.83 -4.69
C SER A 100 -22.87 9.61 -5.11
N VAL A 101 -24.14 9.81 -5.49
CA VAL A 101 -24.95 8.76 -6.14
C VAL A 101 -24.23 8.22 -7.38
N ARG A 102 -23.52 9.09 -8.12
CA ARG A 102 -22.70 8.70 -9.28
C ARG A 102 -21.54 7.78 -8.88
N ASP A 103 -20.84 8.10 -7.80
CA ASP A 103 -19.71 7.28 -7.30
C ASP A 103 -20.21 5.94 -6.74
N TRP A 104 -21.38 5.95 -6.10
CA TRP A 104 -22.01 4.73 -5.64
C TRP A 104 -22.44 3.84 -6.82
N LEU A 105 -23.05 4.43 -7.85
CA LEU A 105 -23.48 3.70 -9.04
C LEU A 105 -22.27 3.19 -9.85
N SER A 106 -21.22 4.00 -9.99
CA SER A 106 -20.01 3.60 -10.72
C SER A 106 -19.31 2.43 -10.05
N THR A 107 -19.15 2.46 -8.73
CA THR A 107 -18.56 1.33 -7.97
C THR A 107 -19.45 0.08 -8.01
N LEU A 108 -20.78 0.24 -8.02
CA LEU A 108 -21.72 -0.88 -8.20
C LEU A 108 -21.62 -1.50 -9.59
N LEU A 109 -21.61 -0.69 -10.64
CA LEU A 109 -21.49 -1.15 -12.03
C LEU A 109 -20.13 -1.80 -12.27
N ALA A 110 -19.04 -1.22 -11.73
CA ALA A 110 -17.71 -1.80 -11.80
C ALA A 110 -17.66 -3.18 -11.11
N LEU A 111 -18.27 -3.34 -9.92
CA LEU A 111 -18.38 -4.64 -9.26
C LEU A 111 -19.18 -5.64 -10.12
N ARG A 112 -20.29 -5.23 -10.72
CA ARG A 112 -21.07 -6.09 -11.62
C ARG A 112 -20.27 -6.52 -12.85
N ALA A 113 -19.53 -5.60 -13.45
CA ALA A 113 -18.65 -5.89 -14.59
C ALA A 113 -17.57 -6.92 -14.21
N ARG A 114 -16.89 -6.72 -13.07
CA ARG A 114 -15.89 -7.68 -12.57
C ARG A 114 -16.49 -9.04 -12.25
N LYS A 115 -17.69 -9.09 -11.66
CA LYS A 115 -18.40 -10.36 -11.43
C LYS A 115 -18.77 -11.08 -12.73
N ARG A 116 -19.14 -10.35 -13.79
CA ARG A 116 -19.40 -10.92 -15.11
C ARG A 116 -18.12 -11.47 -15.75
N LEU A 117 -17.02 -10.71 -15.69
CA LEU A 117 -15.72 -11.19 -16.17
C LEU A 117 -15.24 -12.42 -15.39
N ALA A 118 -15.42 -12.43 -14.07
CA ALA A 118 -15.12 -13.59 -13.24
C ALA A 118 -16.06 -14.78 -13.47
N ALA A 119 -17.20 -14.62 -14.15
CA ALA A 119 -18.06 -15.75 -14.52
C ALA A 119 -17.54 -16.49 -15.76
N ALA A 120 -16.56 -15.93 -16.49
CA ALA A 120 -15.97 -16.60 -17.64
C ALA A 120 -15.24 -17.90 -17.21
N PRO A 121 -15.29 -18.96 -18.04
CA PRO A 121 -14.62 -20.22 -17.76
C PRO A 121 -13.10 -20.02 -17.70
N LEU A 122 -12.45 -20.75 -16.81
CA LEU A 122 -11.00 -20.78 -16.70
C LEU A 122 -10.44 -21.52 -17.92
N ARG A 123 -9.61 -20.85 -18.72
CA ARG A 123 -9.12 -21.37 -20.01
C ARG A 123 -7.77 -22.05 -19.92
N GLU A 124 -6.93 -21.66 -18.97
CA GLU A 124 -5.52 -22.07 -18.92
C GLU A 124 -5.12 -22.48 -17.51
N ARG A 125 -4.28 -23.53 -17.45
CA ARG A 125 -3.71 -24.02 -16.19
C ARG A 125 -2.47 -23.20 -15.87
N VAL A 126 -2.59 -22.34 -14.87
CA VAL A 126 -1.49 -21.53 -14.33
C VAL A 126 -0.94 -22.23 -13.07
N ASP A 127 0.28 -21.88 -12.66
CA ASP A 127 0.79 -22.23 -11.33
C ASP A 127 -0.29 -21.98 -10.26
N ALA A 128 -0.61 -23.02 -9.49
CA ALA A 128 -1.64 -22.98 -8.47
C ALA A 128 -1.39 -21.88 -7.42
N SER A 129 -0.13 -21.55 -7.13
CA SER A 129 0.25 -20.48 -6.20
C SER A 129 -0.05 -19.09 -6.75
N LEU A 130 0.09 -18.91 -8.07
CA LEU A 130 -0.17 -17.64 -8.76
C LEU A 130 -1.63 -17.50 -9.22
N ALA A 131 -2.37 -18.61 -9.35
CA ALA A 131 -3.74 -18.64 -9.87
C ALA A 131 -4.66 -17.57 -9.26
N PRO A 132 -4.70 -17.32 -7.94
CA PRO A 132 -5.53 -16.25 -7.37
C PRO A 132 -5.18 -14.83 -7.86
N ALA A 133 -3.91 -14.57 -8.19
CA ALA A 133 -3.48 -13.28 -8.75
C ALA A 133 -3.86 -13.16 -10.23
N VAL A 134 -3.76 -14.24 -11.02
CA VAL A 134 -4.18 -14.26 -12.43
C VAL A 134 -5.70 -14.18 -12.58
N GLU A 135 -6.45 -14.81 -11.68
CA GLU A 135 -7.91 -14.65 -11.63
C GLU A 135 -8.33 -13.19 -11.33
N ALA A 136 -7.50 -12.47 -10.56
CA ALA A 136 -7.73 -11.08 -10.18
C ALA A 136 -7.30 -10.08 -11.27
N VAL A 137 -6.22 -10.39 -12.00
CA VAL A 137 -5.69 -9.60 -13.13
C VAL A 137 -5.58 -10.53 -14.34
N PRO A 138 -6.59 -10.57 -15.22
CA PRO A 138 -6.53 -11.37 -16.43
C PRO A 138 -5.31 -10.97 -17.29
N GLY A 139 -4.57 -11.97 -17.79
CA GLY A 139 -3.37 -11.75 -18.61
C GLY A 139 -2.06 -11.61 -17.81
N LEU A 140 -2.13 -11.62 -16.47
CA LEU A 140 -0.95 -11.60 -15.62
C LEU A 140 -0.10 -12.86 -15.83
N ARG A 141 1.18 -12.66 -16.14
CA ARG A 141 2.17 -13.73 -16.36
C ARG A 141 3.50 -13.36 -15.72
N THR A 142 4.28 -14.39 -15.43
CA THR A 142 5.65 -14.24 -14.92
C THR A 142 6.66 -14.36 -16.06
N TYR A 143 7.84 -13.80 -15.82
CA TYR A 143 8.99 -13.90 -16.72
C TYR A 143 10.24 -14.12 -15.88
N ALA A 144 11.04 -15.12 -16.24
CA ALA A 144 12.42 -15.23 -15.79
C ALA A 144 13.34 -14.46 -16.74
N PHE A 145 14.10 -13.50 -16.20
CA PHE A 145 15.17 -12.83 -16.91
C PHE A 145 16.51 -13.31 -16.38
N LEU A 146 17.39 -13.76 -17.27
CA LEU A 146 18.75 -14.14 -16.91
C LEU A 146 19.69 -12.94 -17.09
N ASP A 147 20.21 -12.45 -15.98
CA ASP A 147 21.18 -11.37 -15.96
C ASP A 147 22.56 -11.83 -16.46
N ARG A 148 23.44 -10.89 -16.80
CA ARG A 148 24.81 -11.15 -17.29
C ARG A 148 25.63 -11.98 -16.30
N ASP A 149 25.37 -11.81 -15.01
CA ASP A 149 26.01 -12.54 -13.92
C ASP A 149 25.38 -13.92 -13.65
N ARG A 150 24.57 -14.45 -14.59
CA ARG A 150 23.81 -15.71 -14.47
C ARG A 150 22.83 -15.73 -13.29
N ARG A 151 22.42 -14.56 -12.81
CA ARG A 151 21.38 -14.40 -11.78
C ARG A 151 20.01 -14.36 -12.45
N THR A 152 19.11 -15.24 -12.03
CA THR A 152 17.71 -15.21 -12.49
C THR A 152 16.91 -14.18 -11.70
N ILE A 153 16.24 -13.28 -12.40
CA ILE A 153 15.36 -12.25 -11.83
C ILE A 153 13.94 -12.53 -12.29
N GLY A 154 13.03 -12.63 -11.33
CA GLY A 154 11.60 -12.80 -11.58
C GLY A 154 10.94 -11.47 -11.87
N MET A 155 10.14 -11.43 -12.91
CA MET A 155 9.28 -10.29 -13.24
C MET A 155 7.85 -10.75 -13.44
N LEU A 156 6.90 -9.84 -13.29
CA LEU A 156 5.49 -10.12 -13.47
C LEU A 156 4.81 -8.95 -14.18
N GLY A 157 3.90 -9.25 -15.10
CA GLY A 157 3.21 -8.23 -15.88
C GLY A 157 2.07 -8.77 -16.73
N ASP A 158 1.25 -7.89 -17.27
CA ASP A 158 0.12 -8.22 -18.15
C ASP A 158 0.42 -7.98 -19.65
N GLY A 159 1.65 -7.59 -19.96
CA GLY A 159 2.09 -7.20 -21.29
C GLY A 159 2.12 -5.68 -21.53
N SER A 160 1.42 -4.89 -20.71
CA SER A 160 1.49 -3.42 -20.73
C SER A 160 2.51 -2.87 -19.74
N PHE A 161 2.78 -3.59 -18.65
CA PHE A 161 3.78 -3.22 -17.66
C PHE A 161 4.62 -4.43 -17.23
N LEU A 162 5.73 -4.16 -16.57
CA LEU A 162 6.54 -5.15 -15.86
C LEU A 162 6.80 -4.70 -14.41
N THR A 163 6.76 -5.64 -13.49
CA THR A 163 7.07 -5.43 -12.08
C THR A 163 8.15 -6.39 -11.62
N ALA A 164 9.16 -5.86 -10.91
CA ALA A 164 10.15 -6.64 -10.19
C ALA A 164 10.01 -6.36 -8.69
N VAL A 165 10.38 -7.32 -7.85
CA VAL A 165 10.20 -7.22 -6.40
C VAL A 165 11.53 -7.42 -5.69
N VAL A 166 11.81 -6.56 -4.72
CA VAL A 166 12.95 -6.62 -3.82
C VAL A 166 12.46 -6.97 -2.42
N ARG A 167 12.91 -8.10 -1.85
CA ARG A 167 12.69 -8.43 -0.45
C ARG A 167 13.67 -7.63 0.41
N VAL A 168 13.14 -7.00 1.45
CA VAL A 168 13.91 -6.17 2.38
C VAL A 168 13.81 -6.75 3.78
N GLU A 169 14.97 -7.04 4.35
CA GLU A 169 15.12 -7.63 5.68
C GLU A 169 15.93 -6.68 6.56
N ALA A 170 15.66 -6.68 7.88
CA ALA A 170 16.50 -5.96 8.82
C ALA A 170 17.93 -6.52 8.79
N GLY A 171 18.94 -5.64 8.74
CA GLY A 171 20.34 -6.06 8.80
C GLY A 171 20.69 -6.76 10.12
N VAL A 172 21.75 -7.57 10.12
CA VAL A 172 22.15 -8.51 11.19
C VAL A 172 22.62 -7.84 12.51
N SER A 173 22.35 -6.55 12.73
CA SER A 173 22.85 -5.86 13.93
C SER A 173 21.90 -6.06 15.11
N ALA A 174 22.37 -6.86 16.08
CA ALA A 174 21.75 -7.27 17.34
C ALA A 174 20.44 -8.09 17.22
N LEU A 175 20.40 -9.22 17.92
CA LEU A 175 19.26 -10.16 18.04
C LEU A 175 17.94 -9.49 18.51
N ARG A 176 17.97 -8.23 18.97
CA ARG A 176 16.81 -7.42 19.32
C ARG A 176 17.06 -5.94 19.01
N PRO A 177 16.80 -5.45 17.79
CA PRO A 177 16.69 -4.01 17.59
C PRO A 177 15.49 -3.50 18.41
N ALA A 178 15.66 -2.39 19.12
CA ALA A 178 14.55 -1.71 19.77
C ALA A 178 13.44 -1.37 18.74
N PHE A 179 12.19 -1.27 19.20
CA PHE A 179 11.05 -0.95 18.35
C PHE A 179 11.32 0.32 17.52
N GLY A 180 11.33 0.19 16.19
CA GLY A 180 11.62 1.30 15.27
C GLY A 180 13.10 1.65 15.04
N ALA A 181 14.04 0.83 15.52
CA ALA A 181 15.48 1.10 15.44
C ALA A 181 16.03 1.23 13.99
N ARG A 182 15.33 0.71 12.98
CA ARG A 182 15.63 1.02 11.57
C ARG A 182 14.37 1.07 10.72
N ALA A 183 13.94 2.29 10.40
CA ALA A 183 12.87 2.56 9.45
C ALA A 183 13.44 2.54 8.02
N LEU A 184 12.78 1.88 7.07
CA LEU A 184 13.16 2.01 5.66
C LEU A 184 12.98 3.48 5.24
N PRO A 185 14.04 4.18 4.79
CA PRO A 185 13.93 5.59 4.44
C PRO A 185 13.03 5.74 3.20
N LEU A 186 11.88 6.41 3.36
CA LEU A 186 10.92 6.59 2.27
C LEU A 186 11.48 7.43 1.11
N GLY A 187 12.52 8.23 1.36
CA GLY A 187 13.24 8.94 0.30
C GLY A 187 13.78 8.01 -0.79
N LEU A 188 14.15 6.78 -0.42
CA LEU A 188 14.63 5.77 -1.37
C LEU A 188 13.55 5.35 -2.39
N LEU A 189 12.26 5.45 -2.02
CA LEU A 189 11.16 5.14 -2.94
C LEU A 189 11.02 6.22 -3.99
N HIS A 190 11.13 7.48 -3.57
CA HIS A 190 11.08 8.61 -4.48
C HIS A 190 12.26 8.58 -5.44
N GLU A 191 13.46 8.37 -4.92
CA GLU A 191 14.67 8.24 -5.71
C GLU A 191 14.63 7.06 -6.69
N ALA A 192 13.90 5.98 -6.37
CA ALA A 192 13.75 4.86 -7.27
C ALA A 192 12.79 5.12 -8.44
N LEU A 193 11.97 6.18 -8.41
CA LEU A 193 11.06 6.52 -9.52
C LEU A 193 11.78 7.01 -10.79
N ASP A 194 13.04 7.41 -10.66
CA ASP A 194 13.87 7.86 -11.78
C ASP A 194 15.32 7.42 -11.57
N VAL A 195 15.76 6.46 -12.39
CA VAL A 195 17.10 5.89 -12.31
C VAL A 195 17.73 5.85 -13.69
N ASP A 196 18.80 6.59 -13.92
CA ASP A 196 19.57 6.55 -15.18
C ASP A 196 18.69 6.73 -16.44
N GLY A 197 17.72 7.64 -16.39
CA GLY A 197 16.75 7.89 -17.45
C GLY A 197 15.60 6.88 -17.53
N ILE A 198 15.51 5.95 -16.58
CA ILE A 198 14.42 4.97 -16.46
C ILE A 198 13.36 5.55 -15.53
N ALA A 199 12.26 5.99 -16.11
CA ALA A 199 11.10 6.48 -15.40
C ALA A 199 10.16 5.33 -15.01
N LEU A 200 10.07 5.00 -13.72
CA LEU A 200 9.08 4.04 -13.23
C LEU A 200 7.69 4.68 -13.14
N GLU A 201 6.65 3.87 -13.36
CA GLU A 201 5.26 4.26 -13.12
C GLU A 201 5.04 4.49 -11.61
N SER A 202 5.53 3.55 -10.81
CA SER A 202 5.35 3.56 -9.35
C SER A 202 6.34 2.65 -8.63
N VAL A 203 6.55 2.96 -7.34
CA VAL A 203 7.28 2.12 -6.40
C VAL A 203 6.39 1.87 -5.18
N GLN A 204 6.18 0.60 -4.85
CA GLN A 204 5.26 0.18 -3.80
C GLN A 204 6.01 -0.58 -2.71
N ILE A 205 5.85 -0.15 -1.45
CA ILE A 205 6.19 -0.98 -0.29
C ILE A 205 4.97 -1.79 0.09
N VAL A 206 5.18 -3.07 0.37
CA VAL A 206 4.20 -3.98 0.97
C VAL A 206 4.81 -4.57 2.23
N GLN A 207 4.17 -4.34 3.36
CA GLN A 207 4.50 -4.98 4.63
C GLN A 207 3.41 -5.97 5.01
N HIS A 208 3.77 -7.23 5.10
CA HIS A 208 2.87 -8.31 5.48
C HIS A 208 3.20 -8.80 6.87
N VAL A 209 2.22 -8.76 7.75
CA VAL A 209 2.40 -8.98 9.18
C VAL A 209 1.48 -10.08 9.67
N GLN A 210 2.07 -11.07 10.35
CA GLN A 210 1.33 -12.06 11.11
C GLN A 210 1.48 -11.76 12.60
N PRO A 211 0.38 -11.56 13.33
CA PRO A 211 0.46 -11.21 14.75
C PRO A 211 0.97 -12.36 15.60
N ALA A 212 1.56 -12.01 16.73
CA ALA A 212 1.85 -12.91 17.85
C ALA A 212 0.99 -12.50 19.05
N PRO A 213 0.60 -13.45 19.93
CA PRO A 213 0.53 -14.89 19.67
C PRO A 213 -0.43 -15.19 18.52
N ALA A 214 -0.23 -16.32 17.84
CA ALA A 214 -1.06 -16.64 16.67
C ALA A 214 -2.55 -16.76 17.07
N PRO A 215 -3.48 -16.10 16.35
CA PRO A 215 -4.89 -16.02 16.78
C PRO A 215 -5.60 -17.37 16.84
N HIS A 216 -5.16 -18.33 16.00
CA HIS A 216 -5.74 -19.66 15.91
C HIS A 216 -5.38 -20.58 17.08
N LEU A 217 -4.47 -20.18 17.97
CA LEU A 217 -4.17 -20.97 19.16
C LEU A 217 -5.36 -20.96 20.13
N PRO A 218 -5.60 -22.02 20.90
CA PRO A 218 -6.56 -21.99 22.01
C PRO A 218 -6.15 -20.97 23.09
N GLU A 219 -7.13 -20.38 23.78
CA GLU A 219 -6.88 -19.39 24.84
C GLU A 219 -6.03 -19.96 25.99
N GLN A 220 -6.29 -21.21 26.35
CA GLN A 220 -5.59 -21.97 27.36
C GLN A 220 -4.24 -22.56 26.90
N SER A 221 -3.80 -22.29 25.67
CA SER A 221 -2.51 -22.81 25.19
C SER A 221 -1.35 -22.21 25.99
N VAL A 222 -0.37 -23.06 26.31
CA VAL A 222 0.87 -22.66 27.01
C VAL A 222 1.57 -21.55 26.24
N ALA A 223 1.67 -21.66 24.91
CA ALA A 223 2.27 -20.63 24.07
C ALA A 223 1.60 -19.25 24.24
N ARG A 224 0.27 -19.18 24.27
CA ARG A 224 -0.43 -17.89 24.45
C ARG A 224 -0.21 -17.32 25.85
N ARG A 225 -0.25 -18.15 26.89
CA ARG A 225 -0.02 -17.72 28.27
C ARG A 225 1.43 -17.28 28.51
N SER A 226 2.41 -18.01 27.96
CA SER A 226 3.83 -17.70 28.12
C SER A 226 4.28 -16.49 27.33
N TYR A 227 3.78 -16.31 26.09
CA TYR A 227 4.22 -15.22 25.22
C TYR A 227 3.30 -13.99 25.25
N GLY A 228 2.09 -14.08 25.83
CA GLY A 228 1.17 -12.95 25.97
C GLY A 228 1.78 -11.73 26.66
N PRO A 229 2.38 -11.86 27.87
CA PRO A 229 3.00 -10.73 28.55
C PRO A 229 4.16 -10.10 27.75
N LEU A 230 4.97 -10.93 27.08
CA LEU A 230 6.05 -10.44 26.21
C LEU A 230 5.49 -9.68 24.99
N GLN A 231 4.37 -10.14 24.44
CA GLN A 231 3.67 -9.46 23.36
C GLN A 231 3.16 -8.09 23.80
N GLU A 232 2.54 -8.00 24.98
CA GLU A 232 2.05 -6.73 25.53
C GLU A 232 3.18 -5.72 25.74
N GLN A 233 4.37 -6.18 26.13
CA GLN A 233 5.55 -5.34 26.33
C GLN A 233 6.21 -4.91 25.01
N THR A 234 6.33 -5.81 24.04
CA THR A 234 7.15 -5.59 22.84
C THR A 234 6.34 -5.19 21.60
N GLY A 235 5.08 -5.61 21.51
CA GLY A 235 4.24 -5.42 20.33
C GLY A 235 4.80 -6.07 19.06
N SER A 236 5.78 -6.96 19.18
CA SER A 236 6.48 -7.57 18.04
C SER A 236 5.60 -8.62 17.37
N PRO A 237 5.39 -8.57 16.05
CA PRO A 237 4.63 -9.61 15.36
C PRO A 237 5.42 -10.93 15.31
N ALA A 238 4.72 -12.04 15.08
CA ALA A 238 5.35 -13.35 14.83
C ALA A 238 6.17 -13.33 13.53
N LEU A 239 5.64 -12.67 12.50
CA LEU A 239 6.29 -12.53 11.20
C LEU A 239 6.04 -11.12 10.66
N ARG A 240 7.09 -10.53 10.10
CA ARG A 240 7.02 -9.27 9.34
C ARG A 240 7.87 -9.41 8.07
N LEU A 241 7.20 -9.53 6.94
CA LEU A 241 7.84 -9.52 5.62
C LEU A 241 7.70 -8.13 5.00
N THR A 242 8.77 -7.63 4.38
CA THR A 242 8.74 -6.36 3.65
C THR A 242 9.21 -6.58 2.22
N TRP A 243 8.40 -6.14 1.27
CA TRP A 243 8.72 -6.16 -0.16
C TRP A 243 8.64 -4.75 -0.72
N VAL A 244 9.49 -4.46 -1.71
CA VAL A 244 9.41 -3.25 -2.52
C VAL A 244 9.23 -3.67 -3.98
N ALA A 245 8.07 -3.37 -4.56
CA ALA A 245 7.74 -3.66 -5.93
C ALA A 245 7.98 -2.42 -6.79
N LEU A 246 8.75 -2.57 -7.87
CA LEU A 246 9.07 -1.53 -8.85
C LEU A 246 8.26 -1.81 -10.11
N LYS A 247 7.37 -0.89 -10.51
CA LYS A 247 6.56 -1.05 -11.72
C LYS A 247 7.06 -0.14 -12.82
N LEU A 248 7.37 -0.77 -13.96
CA LEU A 248 7.80 -0.13 -15.18
C LEU A 248 6.68 -0.20 -16.22
N ASP A 249 6.28 0.96 -16.73
CA ASP A 249 5.54 1.06 -17.99
C ASP A 249 6.57 1.42 -19.08
N PRO A 250 6.82 0.54 -20.06
CA PRO A 250 7.79 0.78 -21.14
C PRO A 250 7.52 2.06 -21.93
N GLU A 251 6.27 2.55 -22.00
CA GLU A 251 5.91 3.77 -22.71
C GLU A 251 6.45 5.03 -22.02
N LEU A 252 6.55 5.03 -20.69
CA LEU A 252 7.05 6.17 -19.90
C LEU A 252 8.56 6.42 -20.09
N CYS A 253 9.32 5.41 -20.52
CA CYS A 253 10.76 5.50 -20.71
C CYS A 253 11.21 4.85 -22.02
N SER A 254 10.46 5.07 -23.10
CA SER A 254 10.69 4.44 -24.41
C SER A 254 12.11 4.62 -24.93
N GLU A 255 12.74 5.79 -24.75
CA GLU A 255 14.13 6.04 -25.13
C GLU A 255 15.12 5.17 -24.34
N ALA A 256 14.89 4.99 -23.03
CA ALA A 256 15.72 4.14 -22.19
C ALA A 256 15.59 2.65 -22.56
N VAL A 257 14.38 2.25 -22.97
CA VAL A 257 14.07 0.89 -23.46
C VAL A 257 14.75 0.64 -24.81
N LYS A 258 14.63 1.57 -25.76
CA LYS A 258 15.29 1.49 -27.08
C LYS A 258 16.81 1.40 -26.95
N ALA A 259 17.41 2.25 -26.11
CA ALA A 259 18.85 2.22 -25.85
C ALA A 259 19.36 0.88 -25.28
N ARG A 260 18.45 0.06 -24.72
CA ARG A 260 18.76 -1.26 -24.14
C ARG A 260 18.30 -2.43 -25.01
N GLY A 261 18.05 -2.20 -26.30
CA GLY A 261 17.67 -3.24 -27.28
C GLY A 261 16.20 -3.20 -27.69
N GLY A 262 15.39 -2.33 -27.09
CA GLY A 262 13.99 -2.19 -27.43
C GLY A 262 13.10 -3.35 -26.97
N GLY A 263 11.80 -3.23 -27.25
CA GLY A 263 10.81 -4.28 -26.97
C GLY A 263 10.79 -4.75 -25.51
N LEU A 264 10.42 -6.02 -25.31
CA LEU A 264 10.33 -6.63 -23.99
C LEU A 264 11.70 -6.72 -23.31
N GLU A 265 12.73 -7.14 -24.03
CA GLU A 265 14.07 -7.34 -23.46
C GLU A 265 14.68 -6.02 -22.96
N GLY A 266 14.52 -4.94 -23.72
CA GLY A 266 14.92 -3.60 -23.29
C GLY A 266 14.20 -3.15 -22.02
N ALA A 267 12.89 -3.43 -21.91
CA ALA A 267 12.10 -3.15 -20.71
C ALA A 267 12.56 -3.99 -19.51
N GLN A 268 12.84 -5.28 -19.71
CA GLN A 268 13.38 -6.15 -18.67
C GLN A 268 14.74 -5.63 -18.17
N ARG A 269 15.66 -5.27 -19.07
CA ARG A 269 16.97 -4.68 -18.71
C ARG A 269 16.83 -3.34 -17.96
N CYS A 270 15.89 -2.48 -18.35
CA CYS A 270 15.56 -1.26 -17.61
C CYS A 270 15.13 -1.61 -16.17
N LEU A 271 14.20 -2.56 -16.03
CA LEU A 271 13.65 -2.93 -14.72
C LEU A 271 14.71 -3.57 -13.81
N VAL A 272 15.57 -4.44 -14.34
CA VAL A 272 16.73 -4.99 -13.60
C VAL A 272 17.61 -3.86 -13.08
N ARG A 273 17.97 -2.90 -13.95
CA ARG A 273 18.82 -1.77 -13.56
C ARG A 273 18.21 -0.96 -12.40
N ALA A 274 16.91 -0.68 -12.47
CA ALA A 274 16.22 0.03 -11.39
C ALA A 274 16.16 -0.79 -10.10
N ALA A 275 15.89 -2.09 -10.19
CA ALA A 275 15.83 -3.00 -9.05
C ALA A 275 17.19 -3.13 -8.34
N ASP A 276 18.29 -3.28 -9.08
CA ASP A 276 19.65 -3.36 -8.53
C ASP A 276 20.08 -2.04 -7.88
N GLN A 277 19.75 -0.91 -8.51
CA GLN A 277 20.04 0.40 -7.93
C GLN A 277 19.30 0.61 -6.61
N LEU A 278 18.03 0.20 -6.52
CA LEU A 278 17.28 0.22 -5.27
C LEU A 278 17.90 -0.74 -4.24
N ALA A 279 18.18 -1.99 -4.61
CA ALA A 279 18.76 -2.99 -3.71
C ALA A 279 20.11 -2.51 -3.14
N SER A 280 20.95 -1.89 -3.97
CA SER A 280 22.21 -1.27 -3.56
C SER A 280 21.99 -0.13 -2.54
N ARG A 281 21.07 0.80 -2.80
CA ARG A 281 20.77 1.91 -1.88
C ARG A 281 20.15 1.44 -0.56
N VAL A 282 19.25 0.46 -0.61
CA VAL A 282 18.66 -0.15 0.59
C VAL A 282 19.73 -0.87 1.42
N THR A 283 20.68 -1.54 0.75
CA THR A 283 21.85 -2.15 1.41
C THR A 283 22.75 -1.10 2.04
N GLY A 284 23.03 0.01 1.34
CA GLY A 284 23.75 1.16 1.87
C GLY A 284 23.07 1.82 3.09
N ALA A 285 21.74 1.74 3.18
CA ALA A 285 20.98 2.18 4.36
C ALA A 285 21.04 1.18 5.54
N GLY A 286 21.72 0.03 5.36
CA GLY A 286 21.98 -1.00 6.36
C GLY A 286 20.86 -2.02 6.55
N PHE A 287 20.07 -2.25 5.49
CA PHE A 287 19.16 -3.37 5.37
C PHE A 287 19.78 -4.46 4.50
N ARG A 288 19.22 -5.67 4.51
CA ARG A 288 19.52 -6.67 3.48
C ARG A 288 18.46 -6.57 2.39
N ALA A 289 18.89 -6.43 1.14
CA ALA A 289 17.99 -6.36 -0.01
C ALA A 289 18.31 -7.48 -1.01
N THR A 290 17.29 -8.24 -1.40
CA THR A 290 17.41 -9.32 -2.39
C THR A 290 16.37 -9.11 -3.49
N VAL A 291 16.82 -8.97 -4.73
CA VAL A 291 15.93 -8.99 -5.91
C VAL A 291 15.45 -10.42 -6.09
N LEU A 292 14.13 -10.62 -6.15
CA LEU A 292 13.53 -11.94 -6.18
C LEU A 292 13.69 -12.62 -7.54
N ASN A 293 13.95 -13.92 -7.54
CA ASN A 293 13.80 -14.76 -8.74
C ASN A 293 12.30 -15.07 -9.01
N GLU A 294 12.00 -15.83 -10.06
CA GLU A 294 10.61 -16.13 -10.45
C GLU A 294 9.82 -16.89 -9.36
N ASP A 295 10.39 -17.96 -8.80
CA ASP A 295 9.74 -18.77 -7.76
C ASP A 295 9.53 -17.98 -6.46
N GLU A 296 10.52 -17.18 -6.07
CA GLU A 296 10.44 -16.29 -4.91
C GLU A 296 9.38 -15.19 -5.13
N LEU A 297 9.27 -14.67 -6.36
CA LEU A 297 8.25 -13.69 -6.73
C LEU A 297 6.84 -14.30 -6.63
N ILE A 298 6.62 -15.49 -7.21
CA ILE A 298 5.36 -16.22 -7.11
C ILE A 298 5.02 -16.47 -5.64
N SER A 299 6.00 -16.90 -4.84
CA SER A 299 5.84 -17.13 -3.41
C SER A 299 5.49 -15.85 -2.64
N ALA A 300 6.09 -14.71 -2.99
CA ALA A 300 5.80 -13.42 -2.36
C ALA A 300 4.38 -12.94 -2.67
N VAL A 301 3.93 -13.07 -3.93
CA VAL A 301 2.56 -12.75 -4.35
C VAL A 301 1.56 -13.67 -3.64
N ALA A 302 1.80 -14.98 -3.63
CA ALA A 302 0.94 -15.97 -2.96
C ALA A 302 0.85 -15.73 -1.45
N THR A 303 1.98 -15.43 -0.79
CA THR A 303 2.03 -15.10 0.64
C THR A 303 1.24 -13.83 0.93
N SER A 304 1.46 -12.76 0.15
CA SER A 304 0.72 -11.50 0.33
C SER A 304 -0.78 -11.71 0.12
N ALA A 305 -1.19 -12.41 -0.95
CA ALA A 305 -2.57 -12.77 -1.23
C ALA A 305 -3.19 -13.72 -0.19
N CYS A 306 -2.39 -14.23 0.74
CA CYS A 306 -2.76 -15.23 1.71
C CYS A 306 -3.40 -16.44 1.02
N VAL A 307 -2.76 -16.99 -0.01
CA VAL A 307 -3.23 -18.25 -0.61
C VAL A 307 -3.16 -19.38 0.43
N ASN A 308 -4.15 -20.27 0.45
CA ASN A 308 -4.16 -21.42 1.35
C ASN A 308 -3.24 -22.53 0.80
N PRO A 309 -2.18 -22.93 1.52
CA PRO A 309 -1.27 -23.98 1.08
C PRO A 309 -1.95 -25.32 0.76
N MET A 310 -2.98 -25.70 1.52
CA MET A 310 -3.73 -26.93 1.26
C MET A 310 -4.56 -26.86 -0.01
N ALA A 311 -5.15 -25.70 -0.30
CA ALA A 311 -5.88 -25.48 -1.54
C ALA A 311 -4.93 -25.46 -2.75
N THR A 312 -3.75 -24.87 -2.59
CA THR A 312 -2.68 -24.91 -3.59
C THR A 312 -2.22 -26.34 -3.86
N ALA A 313 -1.91 -27.12 -2.84
CA ALA A 313 -1.48 -28.51 -2.99
C ALA A 313 -2.51 -29.36 -3.75
N ARG A 314 -3.81 -29.16 -3.47
CA ARG A 314 -4.89 -29.84 -4.20
C ARG A 314 -4.96 -29.39 -5.66
N ALA A 315 -4.89 -28.09 -5.93
CA ALA A 315 -4.94 -27.54 -7.28
C ALA A 315 -3.71 -27.91 -8.14
N SER A 316 -2.56 -28.18 -7.51
CA SER A 316 -1.36 -28.66 -8.20
C SER A 316 -1.43 -30.12 -8.66
N GLN A 317 -2.43 -30.91 -8.24
CA GLN A 317 -2.56 -32.31 -8.65
C GLN A 317 -2.90 -32.41 -10.15
N PRO A 318 -2.24 -33.28 -10.94
CA PRO A 318 -2.42 -33.35 -12.39
C PRO A 318 -3.88 -33.46 -12.86
N ASP A 319 -4.72 -34.21 -12.15
CA ASP A 319 -6.12 -34.43 -12.52
C ASP A 319 -7.10 -33.45 -11.86
N ALA A 320 -6.61 -32.49 -11.08
CA ALA A 320 -7.48 -31.51 -10.43
C ALA A 320 -8.14 -30.59 -11.48
N PRO A 321 -9.48 -30.48 -11.50
CA PRO A 321 -10.15 -29.59 -12.41
C PRO A 321 -9.82 -28.13 -12.05
N PRO A 322 -9.71 -27.22 -13.05
CA PRO A 322 -9.54 -25.81 -12.79
C PRO A 322 -10.76 -25.28 -12.04
N THR A 323 -10.56 -24.91 -10.78
CA THR A 323 -11.61 -24.36 -9.92
C THR A 323 -11.28 -22.92 -9.58
N ARG A 324 -12.30 -22.06 -9.59
CA ARG A 324 -12.14 -20.65 -9.24
C ARG A 324 -11.83 -20.52 -7.75
N ARG A 325 -10.71 -19.90 -7.42
CA ARG A 325 -10.21 -19.75 -6.05
C ARG A 325 -10.53 -18.40 -5.44
N THR A 326 -10.95 -17.43 -6.25
CA THR A 326 -11.25 -16.06 -5.81
C THR A 326 -12.71 -15.66 -6.00
N GLN A 327 -13.21 -14.83 -5.08
CA GLN A 327 -14.58 -14.31 -5.17
C GLN A 327 -14.69 -12.92 -4.55
N GLU A 328 -15.25 -11.96 -5.28
CA GLU A 328 -15.51 -10.61 -4.76
C GLU A 328 -16.97 -10.45 -4.30
N THR A 329 -17.14 -9.98 -3.07
CA THR A 329 -18.42 -9.51 -2.52
C THR A 329 -18.37 -7.98 -2.34
N PRO A 330 -19.50 -7.31 -2.07
CA PRO A 330 -19.50 -5.87 -1.84
C PRO A 330 -18.63 -5.40 -0.66
N ARG A 331 -18.26 -6.27 0.28
CA ARG A 331 -17.54 -5.89 1.51
C ARG A 331 -16.26 -6.68 1.75
N ALA A 332 -16.08 -7.80 1.07
CA ALA A 332 -14.89 -8.63 1.21
C ALA A 332 -14.47 -9.23 -0.14
N TRP A 333 -13.18 -9.48 -0.28
CA TRP A 333 -12.62 -10.38 -1.29
C TRP A 333 -12.27 -11.70 -0.59
N ARG A 334 -12.59 -12.83 -1.21
CA ARG A 334 -12.26 -14.16 -0.69
C ARG A 334 -11.21 -14.78 -1.61
N CYS A 335 -10.14 -15.30 -1.01
CA CYS A 335 -9.13 -16.12 -1.65
C CYS A 335 -9.10 -17.46 -0.90
N ASP A 336 -9.45 -18.55 -1.57
CA ASP A 336 -9.70 -19.85 -0.94
C ASP A 336 -10.71 -19.75 0.22
N ASP A 337 -10.32 -20.17 1.42
CA ASP A 337 -11.10 -20.10 2.66
C ASP A 337 -10.85 -18.80 3.46
N ARG A 338 -10.09 -17.85 2.93
CA ARG A 338 -9.68 -16.64 3.65
C ARG A 338 -10.45 -15.42 3.19
N TRP A 339 -10.90 -14.64 4.16
CA TRP A 339 -11.69 -13.43 3.96
C TRP A 339 -10.81 -12.20 4.10
N HIS A 340 -10.90 -11.29 3.14
CA HIS A 340 -10.10 -10.08 3.08
C HIS A 340 -11.00 -8.86 3.09
N THR A 341 -10.65 -7.85 3.87
CA THR A 341 -11.23 -6.51 3.76
C THR A 341 -10.12 -5.48 3.65
N THR A 342 -10.24 -4.61 2.65
CA THR A 342 -9.26 -3.56 2.38
C THR A 342 -9.82 -2.16 2.67
N TYR A 343 -8.94 -1.32 3.21
CA TYR A 343 -9.13 0.10 3.46
C TYR A 343 -8.11 0.90 2.64
N ALA A 344 -8.54 2.02 2.09
CA ALA A 344 -7.64 3.06 1.63
C ALA A 344 -7.38 4.07 2.75
N VAL A 345 -6.19 4.65 2.78
CA VAL A 345 -5.85 5.80 3.63
C VAL A 345 -6.37 7.06 2.95
N GLY A 346 -7.55 7.52 3.35
CA GLY A 346 -8.18 8.73 2.83
C GLY A 346 -7.56 10.02 3.39
N ARG A 347 -7.06 9.97 4.64
CA ARG A 347 -6.35 11.07 5.28
C ARG A 347 -5.14 10.55 6.04
N TRP A 348 -3.95 10.97 5.60
CA TRP A 348 -2.72 10.75 6.34
C TRP A 348 -2.70 11.61 7.61
N PRO A 349 -2.12 11.12 8.72
CA PRO A 349 -1.76 12.00 9.82
C PRO A 349 -0.67 12.96 9.34
N GLU A 350 -0.39 14.01 10.12
CA GLU A 350 0.83 14.78 9.89
C GLU A 350 2.03 13.83 9.93
N LEU A 351 2.94 13.97 8.97
CA LEU A 351 4.18 13.20 8.89
C LEU A 351 5.34 14.18 9.03
N GLY A 352 6.28 13.90 9.93
CA GLY A 352 7.39 14.80 10.24
C GLY A 352 8.05 14.47 11.58
N ARG A 353 9.10 15.21 11.95
CA ARG A 353 9.88 14.97 13.18
C ARG A 353 9.09 15.16 14.49
N ALA A 354 8.02 15.97 14.46
CA ALA A 354 7.10 16.15 15.59
C ALA A 354 5.85 15.24 15.51
N ALA A 355 5.71 14.45 14.45
CA ALA A 355 4.56 13.59 14.24
C ALA A 355 4.89 12.11 14.44
N THR A 356 3.87 11.24 14.47
CA THR A 356 4.09 9.80 14.65
C THR A 356 4.93 9.25 13.48
N PRO A 357 6.11 8.64 13.74
CA PRO A 357 6.90 8.07 12.67
C PRO A 357 6.09 7.01 11.91
N LEU A 358 6.18 7.00 10.58
CA LEU A 358 5.44 6.05 9.74
C LEU A 358 5.61 4.58 10.20
N PRO A 359 6.80 4.08 10.58
CA PRO A 359 6.94 2.70 11.06
C PRO A 359 6.10 2.40 12.31
N ARG A 360 5.97 3.37 13.22
CA ARG A 360 5.12 3.26 14.41
C ARG A 360 3.66 3.25 14.03
N LEU A 361 3.26 4.07 13.06
CA LEU A 361 1.92 4.04 12.51
C LEU A 361 1.60 2.69 11.87
N VAL A 362 2.47 2.21 10.97
CA VAL A 362 2.28 0.92 10.29
C VAL A 362 2.18 -0.20 11.30
N SER A 363 3.08 -0.24 12.29
CA SER A 363 3.03 -1.27 13.33
C SER A 363 1.72 -1.27 14.12
N ARG A 364 1.13 -0.09 14.39
CA ARG A 364 -0.19 0.02 15.04
C ARG A 364 -1.32 -0.45 14.12
N LEU A 365 -1.25 -0.12 12.83
CA LEU A 365 -2.26 -0.56 11.86
C LEU A 365 -2.17 -2.05 11.57
N THR A 366 -1.02 -2.68 11.80
CA THR A 366 -0.77 -4.11 11.54
C THR A 366 -0.76 -4.99 12.79
N SER A 367 -1.10 -4.47 13.97
CA SER A 367 -1.10 -5.23 15.23
C SER A 367 -2.43 -5.94 15.54
N MET A 368 -3.33 -6.07 14.56
CA MET A 368 -4.63 -6.70 14.77
C MET A 368 -4.49 -8.21 15.00
N PRO A 369 -5.23 -8.81 15.96
CA PRO A 369 -5.21 -10.25 16.22
C PRO A 369 -6.04 -11.01 15.17
N THR A 370 -5.57 -11.02 13.92
CA THR A 370 -6.19 -11.73 12.80
C THR A 370 -5.18 -12.59 12.05
N LEU A 371 -5.60 -13.40 11.08
CA LEU A 371 -4.68 -14.25 10.32
C LEU A 371 -3.47 -13.46 9.83
N THR A 372 -3.68 -12.37 9.11
CA THR A 372 -2.62 -11.45 8.68
C THR A 372 -3.16 -10.03 8.49
N THR A 373 -2.28 -9.04 8.60
CA THR A 373 -2.55 -7.67 8.15
C THR A 373 -1.46 -7.23 7.19
N THR A 374 -1.86 -6.70 6.03
CA THR A 374 -0.95 -6.16 5.03
C THR A 374 -1.11 -4.65 4.95
N PHE A 375 -0.03 -3.91 5.12
CA PHE A 375 0.04 -2.48 4.83
C PHE A 375 0.77 -2.26 3.52
N SER A 376 0.25 -1.40 2.66
CA SER A 376 0.93 -1.00 1.43
C SER A 376 0.97 0.51 1.28
N LEU A 377 2.11 1.02 0.81
CA LEU A 377 2.33 2.41 0.43
C LEU A 377 2.85 2.43 -0.99
N THR A 378 2.15 3.07 -1.91
CA THR A 378 2.61 3.26 -3.29
C THR A 378 2.95 4.73 -3.51
N VAL A 379 4.13 4.99 -4.06
CA VAL A 379 4.58 6.30 -4.50
C VAL A 379 4.64 6.26 -6.03
N GLY A 380 4.04 7.25 -6.68
CA GLY A 380 4.06 7.39 -8.14
C GLY A 380 4.28 8.83 -8.55
N ARG A 381 4.29 9.07 -9.87
CA ARG A 381 4.34 10.42 -10.43
C ARG A 381 2.95 11.06 -10.32
N GLY A 382 2.87 12.31 -9.87
CA GLY A 382 1.63 13.08 -9.77
C GLY A 382 1.31 13.81 -11.07
N ALA A 383 0.07 14.31 -11.20
CA ALA A 383 -0.42 14.95 -12.43
C ALA A 383 0.30 16.27 -12.78
N ARG A 384 0.87 16.96 -11.79
CA ARG A 384 1.67 18.17 -12.00
C ARG A 384 3.15 17.81 -12.12
N ARG A 385 3.89 18.54 -12.97
CA ARG A 385 5.36 18.45 -13.01
C ARG A 385 5.92 18.58 -11.59
N GLN A 386 6.80 17.65 -11.21
CA GLN A 386 7.45 17.57 -9.88
C GLN A 386 6.52 17.24 -8.69
N SER A 387 5.26 16.85 -8.92
CA SER A 387 4.40 16.32 -7.85
C SER A 387 4.51 14.81 -7.74
N LEU A 388 4.38 14.28 -6.52
CA LEU A 388 4.30 12.84 -6.25
C LEU A 388 2.89 12.48 -5.83
N SER A 389 2.40 11.35 -6.35
CA SER A 389 1.20 10.71 -5.84
C SER A 389 1.59 9.71 -4.77
N VAL A 390 0.86 9.71 -3.64
CA VAL A 390 1.08 8.76 -2.54
C VAL A 390 -0.26 8.14 -2.17
N SER A 391 -0.37 6.83 -2.31
CA SER A 391 -1.53 6.05 -1.92
C SER A 391 -1.17 5.03 -0.84
N GLY A 392 -2.07 4.83 0.12
CA GLY A 392 -1.88 3.91 1.24
C GLY A 392 -3.07 2.97 1.36
N HIS A 393 -2.79 1.69 1.62
CA HIS A 393 -3.81 0.66 1.77
C HIS A 393 -3.51 -0.22 2.98
N VAL A 394 -4.58 -0.67 3.66
CA VAL A 394 -4.50 -1.64 4.74
C VAL A 394 -5.48 -2.76 4.44
N ARG A 395 -4.99 -3.98 4.29
CA ARG A 395 -5.80 -5.19 4.13
C ARG A 395 -5.73 -6.02 5.40
N VAL A 396 -6.89 -6.35 5.94
CA VAL A 396 -7.05 -7.28 7.06
C VAL A 396 -7.56 -8.59 6.49
N THR A 397 -6.93 -9.70 6.87
CA THR A 397 -7.32 -11.04 6.45
C THR A 397 -7.65 -11.89 7.66
N GLY A 398 -8.83 -12.51 7.67
CA GLY A 398 -9.28 -13.47 8.67
C GLY A 398 -9.67 -14.81 8.06
N ARG A 399 -9.75 -15.85 8.88
CA ARG A 399 -10.22 -17.19 8.46
C ARG A 399 -11.75 -17.25 8.40
N THR A 400 -12.41 -16.43 9.21
CA THR A 400 -13.88 -16.36 9.28
C THR A 400 -14.37 -14.93 9.19
N ASP A 401 -15.63 -14.75 8.83
CA ASP A 401 -16.28 -13.43 8.81
C ASP A 401 -16.34 -12.78 10.21
N ALA A 402 -16.52 -13.59 11.27
CA ALA A 402 -16.53 -13.12 12.65
C ALA A 402 -15.15 -12.58 13.08
N GLU A 403 -14.08 -13.31 12.78
CA GLU A 403 -12.70 -12.88 13.03
C GLU A 403 -12.39 -11.57 12.29
N LEU A 404 -12.74 -11.51 11.00
CA LEU A 404 -12.55 -10.33 10.16
C LEU A 404 -13.32 -9.11 10.69
N SER A 405 -14.57 -9.32 11.13
CA SER A 405 -15.40 -8.28 11.73
C SER A 405 -14.84 -7.74 13.04
N GLY A 406 -14.26 -8.62 13.88
CA GLY A 406 -13.55 -8.23 15.10
C GLY A 406 -12.31 -7.39 14.81
N ALA A 407 -11.44 -7.90 13.93
CA ALA A 407 -10.21 -7.23 13.51
C ALA A 407 -10.47 -5.87 12.85
N ARG A 408 -11.54 -5.76 12.04
CA ARG A 408 -12.01 -4.49 11.47
C ARG A 408 -12.31 -3.45 12.54
N ARG A 409 -13.11 -3.80 13.54
CA ARG A 409 -13.49 -2.85 14.61
C ARG A 409 -12.26 -2.38 15.39
N GLN A 410 -11.25 -3.24 15.55
CA GLN A 410 -10.00 -2.85 16.17
C GLN A 410 -9.16 -1.92 15.27
N LEU A 411 -9.01 -2.25 13.99
CA LEU A 411 -8.32 -1.40 13.03
C LEU A 411 -8.95 0.00 12.95
N GLU A 412 -10.28 0.10 12.89
CA GLU A 412 -11.00 1.38 12.87
C GLU A 412 -10.84 2.18 14.18
N ARG A 413 -10.65 1.51 15.33
CA ARG A 413 -10.34 2.18 16.60
C ARG A 413 -8.90 2.70 16.61
N ASP A 414 -7.95 1.87 16.18
CA ASP A 414 -6.52 2.20 16.20
C ASP A 414 -6.15 3.26 15.15
N ALA A 415 -6.80 3.24 13.99
CA ALA A 415 -6.68 4.29 13.00
C ALA A 415 -7.21 5.64 13.53
N ARG A 416 -8.37 5.64 14.20
CA ARG A 416 -8.93 6.86 14.81
C ARG A 416 -8.01 7.42 15.89
N SER A 417 -7.45 6.58 16.76
CA SER A 417 -6.52 7.01 17.81
C SER A 417 -5.21 7.57 17.22
N ALA A 418 -4.77 7.05 16.07
CA ALA A 418 -3.62 7.53 15.32
C ALA A 418 -3.95 8.70 14.35
N LYS A 419 -5.17 9.25 14.39
CA LYS A 419 -5.67 10.33 13.51
C LYS A 419 -5.62 10.01 12.01
N VAL A 420 -5.59 8.72 11.65
CA VAL A 420 -5.62 8.25 10.26
C VAL A 420 -7.04 8.05 9.80
N GLY A 421 -7.41 8.69 8.68
CA GLY A 421 -8.71 8.48 8.04
C GLY A 421 -8.67 7.25 7.17
N LEU A 422 -9.23 6.14 7.63
CA LEU A 422 -9.41 4.94 6.81
C LEU A 422 -10.79 4.94 6.14
N VAL A 423 -10.84 4.56 4.87
CA VAL A 423 -12.05 4.39 4.09
C VAL A 423 -12.12 2.96 3.60
N ARG A 424 -13.14 2.21 4.05
CA ARG A 424 -13.36 0.84 3.55
C ARG A 424 -13.70 0.87 2.06
N LEU A 425 -13.05 0.02 1.28
CA LEU A 425 -13.23 -0.06 -0.17
C LEU A 425 -14.46 -0.90 -0.54
N ASP A 426 -15.63 -0.50 -0.06
CA ASP A 426 -16.90 -1.19 -0.38
C ASP A 426 -17.12 -1.23 -1.89
N ARG A 427 -17.35 -2.44 -2.43
CA ARG A 427 -17.49 -2.77 -3.86
C ARG A 427 -16.20 -2.59 -4.66
N GLU A 428 -15.07 -2.39 -3.98
CA GLU A 428 -13.73 -2.19 -4.56
C GLU A 428 -12.70 -3.05 -3.81
N GLN A 429 -13.14 -4.20 -3.32
CA GLN A 429 -12.33 -5.07 -2.47
C GLN A 429 -11.26 -5.79 -3.28
N LEU A 430 -11.57 -6.17 -4.52
CA LEU A 430 -10.59 -6.77 -5.43
C LEU A 430 -9.51 -5.74 -5.84
N PRO A 431 -9.83 -4.53 -6.33
CA PRO A 431 -8.83 -3.47 -6.53
C PRO A 431 -8.01 -3.19 -5.26
N GLY A 432 -8.66 -3.08 -4.11
CA GLY A 432 -7.96 -2.91 -2.83
C GLY A 432 -7.00 -4.06 -2.52
N ALA A 433 -7.43 -5.30 -2.74
CA ALA A 433 -6.56 -6.47 -2.56
C ALA A 433 -5.32 -6.39 -3.47
N LEU A 434 -5.49 -6.05 -4.75
CA LEU A 434 -4.40 -5.85 -5.71
C LEU A 434 -3.45 -4.73 -5.26
N ALA A 435 -3.97 -3.64 -4.70
CA ALA A 435 -3.19 -2.53 -4.13
C ALA A 435 -2.31 -2.94 -2.94
N THR A 436 -2.51 -4.14 -2.39
CA THR A 436 -1.73 -4.69 -1.29
C THR A 436 -0.92 -5.92 -1.67
N LEU A 437 -1.02 -6.39 -2.92
CA LEU A 437 -0.08 -7.36 -3.48
C LEU A 437 1.19 -6.62 -3.97
N PRO A 438 2.36 -7.28 -3.99
CA PRO A 438 3.61 -6.68 -4.46
C PRO A 438 3.64 -6.60 -5.99
N LEU A 439 2.73 -5.81 -6.56
CA LEU A 439 2.53 -5.64 -8.01
C LEU A 439 2.97 -4.25 -8.51
N GLY A 440 3.37 -3.37 -7.59
CA GLY A 440 3.71 -1.97 -7.85
C GLY A 440 2.52 -1.01 -7.74
N GLY A 441 1.38 -1.45 -7.22
CA GLY A 441 0.17 -0.65 -7.05
C GLY A 441 -0.95 -1.01 -8.04
N THR A 442 -2.09 -0.32 -7.94
CA THR A 442 -3.27 -0.54 -8.79
C THR A 442 -3.28 0.35 -10.01
N ARG A 443 -3.83 -0.17 -11.12
CA ARG A 443 -4.45 0.65 -12.17
C ARG A 443 -5.95 0.73 -11.94
#